data_AF-A0A2N0Q562-F1
#
_entry.id   AF-A0A2N0Q562-F1
#
_cell.length_a   1.000
_cell.length_b   1.000
_cell.length_c   1.000
_cell.angle_alpha   90.00
_cell.angle_beta   90.00
_cell.angle_gamma   90.00
#
_symmetry.space_group_name_H-M   'P 1'
#
loop_
_entity.id
_entity.type
_entity.pdbx_description
1 polymer ?
#
loop_
_entity_poly.entity_id
_entity_poly.type
_entity_poly.pdbx_seq_one_letter_code
_entity_poly.pdbx_strand_id
1 'polypeptide(L)'
;IQTEIAATVSAQQAPKKNEGKKDDDYVPYTIQCEIFSFGMLLWELAFRKVPYRDMEISEIQKHVLSGKRIYLNFPISSYGVEEGYGNIIKAAWQSDPSLRPELSYLFNDLENLSSPLLSDRSLKGLNPKRSDMEVTPTDLRPDTPEIAYDCSVKHAEINNKVAKYWLGYYYWEGYVVEKSLGKAVELFKEAADKGVPDAQLRYASIYLGDLYFNYFNGKLSISKDEKKGLSYLKLAAIMGQSKACAMLDKLKINYFV
;
A
#
# COMPACT_ATOMS: atom_id res chain seq x y z
N ILE A 1 6.64 1.81 3.75
CA ILE A 1 8.00 1.43 3.28
C ILE A 1 8.06 -0.04 2.86
N GLN A 2 7.99 -1.03 3.75
CA GLN A 2 8.15 -2.46 3.37
C GLN A 2 7.14 -2.92 2.30
N THR A 3 5.84 -2.67 2.51
CA THR A 3 4.77 -2.98 1.55
C THR A 3 4.88 -2.17 0.25
N GLU A 4 5.38 -0.94 0.33
CA GLU A 4 5.52 -0.03 -0.81
C GLU A 4 6.72 -0.41 -1.70
N ILE A 5 7.83 -0.86 -1.09
CA ILE A 5 8.97 -1.46 -1.78
C ILE A 5 8.56 -2.79 -2.41
N ALA A 6 7.86 -3.65 -1.65
CA ALA A 6 7.41 -4.95 -2.15
C ALA A 6 6.46 -4.81 -3.35
N ALA A 7 5.49 -3.89 -3.27
CA ALA A 7 4.61 -3.55 -4.37
C ALA A 7 5.38 -3.03 -5.60
N THR A 8 6.39 -2.18 -5.39
CA THR A 8 7.20 -1.64 -6.50
C THR A 8 8.06 -2.72 -7.16
N VAL A 9 8.60 -3.65 -6.38
CA VAL A 9 9.46 -4.74 -6.88
C VAL A 9 8.64 -5.74 -7.70
N SER A 10 7.46 -6.11 -7.22
CA SER A 10 6.53 -6.94 -8.01
C SER A 10 6.08 -6.23 -9.29
N ALA A 11 6.06 -4.89 -9.30
CA ALA A 11 5.56 -4.12 -10.42
C ALA A 11 6.41 -4.09 -11.70
N GLN A 12 7.61 -4.67 -11.71
CA GLN A 12 8.47 -4.63 -12.89
C GLN A 12 9.10 -5.98 -13.24
N GLN A 13 8.67 -7.06 -12.58
CA GLN A 13 9.26 -8.40 -12.70
C GLN A 13 8.28 -9.43 -13.30
N ALA A 14 7.07 -9.02 -13.69
CA ALA A 14 6.19 -9.85 -14.51
C ALA A 14 6.83 -10.09 -15.89
N PRO A 15 6.70 -11.29 -16.48
CA PRO A 15 7.32 -11.58 -17.76
C PRO A 15 6.74 -10.64 -18.83
N LYS A 16 7.60 -9.85 -19.46
CA LYS A 16 7.25 -9.03 -20.63
C LYS A 16 6.71 -9.95 -21.72
N LYS A 17 5.39 -10.12 -21.81
CA LYS A 17 4.77 -10.65 -23.02
C LYS A 17 4.83 -9.55 -24.08
N ASN A 18 5.40 -9.90 -25.22
CA ASN A 18 5.70 -9.00 -26.32
C ASN A 18 4.46 -8.32 -26.92
N GLU A 19 4.74 -7.07 -27.33
CA GLU A 19 4.20 -6.33 -28.47
C GLU A 19 2.79 -5.71 -28.36
N GLY A 20 2.80 -4.38 -28.17
CA GLY A 20 1.87 -3.50 -28.86
C GLY A 20 0.64 -3.04 -28.10
N LYS A 21 0.81 -2.38 -26.94
CA LYS A 21 -0.05 -1.27 -26.44
C LYS A 21 0.57 -0.69 -25.16
N LYS A 22 0.74 0.63 -25.13
CA LYS A 22 1.09 1.39 -23.91
C LYS A 22 -0.21 1.69 -23.16
N ASP A 23 -0.68 0.75 -22.35
CA ASP A 23 -1.56 1.04 -21.22
C ASP A 23 -0.66 1.10 -19.97
N ASP A 24 -0.90 2.06 -19.08
CA ASP A 24 -0.15 2.23 -17.83
C ASP A 24 -0.07 0.88 -17.09
N ASP A 25 1.16 0.41 -16.87
CA ASP A 25 1.51 -0.94 -16.42
C ASP A 25 1.13 -1.10 -14.93
N TYR A 26 -0.18 -1.21 -14.66
CA TYR A 26 -0.70 -1.58 -13.36
C TYR A 26 -0.31 -3.02 -13.08
N VAL A 27 0.65 -3.21 -12.19
CA VAL A 27 1.05 -4.54 -11.78
C VAL A 27 0.48 -4.85 -10.40
N PRO A 28 -0.33 -5.93 -10.31
CA PRO A 28 -1.05 -6.24 -9.08
C PRO A 28 -0.10 -6.65 -7.97
N TYR A 29 -0.44 -6.22 -6.76
CA TYR A 29 0.13 -6.75 -5.54
C TYR A 29 -0.17 -8.25 -5.44
N THR A 30 0.83 -9.06 -5.08
CA THR A 30 0.69 -10.52 -4.99
C THR A 30 1.17 -11.04 -3.65
N ILE A 31 0.87 -12.30 -3.33
CA ILE A 31 1.41 -12.96 -2.14
C ILE A 31 2.93 -12.94 -2.09
N GLN A 32 3.61 -12.85 -3.23
CA GLN A 32 5.07 -12.75 -3.29
C GLN A 32 5.61 -11.42 -2.75
N CYS A 33 4.77 -10.38 -2.69
CA CYS A 33 5.07 -9.13 -1.98
C CYS A 33 5.11 -9.35 -0.46
N GLU A 34 4.20 -10.17 0.06
CA GLU A 34 4.15 -10.53 1.48
C GLU A 34 5.40 -11.31 1.87
N ILE A 35 5.81 -12.29 1.04
CA ILE A 35 7.05 -13.06 1.29
C ILE A 35 8.27 -12.14 1.35
N PHE A 36 8.38 -11.17 0.44
CA PHE A 36 9.46 -10.20 0.46
C PHE A 36 9.44 -9.33 1.73
N SER A 37 8.25 -8.85 2.12
CA SER A 37 8.05 -8.04 3.33
C SER A 37 8.36 -8.83 4.60
N PHE A 38 8.04 -10.12 4.62
CA PHE A 38 8.42 -11.04 5.69
C PHE A 38 9.94 -11.15 5.84
N GLY A 39 10.69 -11.26 4.72
CA GLY A 39 12.15 -11.20 4.75
C GLY A 39 12.70 -9.88 5.31
N MET A 40 12.06 -8.75 4.98
CA MET A 40 12.41 -7.44 5.54
C MET A 40 12.17 -7.38 7.05
N LEU A 41 11.07 -7.95 7.52
CA LEU A 41 10.76 -8.07 8.94
C LEU A 41 11.80 -8.91 9.69
N LEU A 42 12.18 -10.08 9.15
CA LEU A 42 13.23 -10.91 9.74
C LEU A 42 14.57 -10.16 9.84
N TRP A 43 14.94 -9.39 8.81
CA TRP A 43 16.10 -8.51 8.87
C TRP A 43 15.96 -7.45 9.99
N GLU A 44 14.82 -6.78 10.07
CA GLU A 44 14.56 -5.77 11.11
C GLU A 44 14.67 -6.37 12.52
N LEU A 45 14.18 -7.59 12.73
CA LEU A 45 14.29 -8.31 14.00
C LEU A 45 15.73 -8.65 14.34
N ALA A 46 16.49 -9.19 13.39
CA ALA A 46 17.90 -9.55 13.59
C ALA A 46 18.79 -8.35 13.90
N PHE A 47 18.61 -7.24 13.19
CA PHE A 47 19.50 -6.07 13.28
C PHE A 47 18.96 -4.96 14.17
N ARG A 48 17.68 -5.01 14.58
CA ARG A 48 16.99 -4.01 15.41
C ARG A 48 17.12 -2.60 14.83
N LYS A 49 17.04 -2.49 13.51
CA LYS A 49 17.26 -1.28 12.71
C LYS A 49 16.14 -1.11 11.70
N VAL A 50 15.91 0.14 11.29
CA VAL A 50 15.01 0.45 10.18
C VAL A 50 15.74 0.15 8.87
N PRO A 51 15.21 -0.73 7.99
CA PRO A 51 15.86 -1.04 6.73
C PRO A 51 15.97 0.20 5.84
N TYR A 52 17.12 0.37 5.18
CA TYR A 52 17.40 1.48 4.27
C TYR A 52 17.16 2.88 4.87
N ARG A 53 17.37 3.05 6.18
CA ARG A 53 17.11 4.30 6.93
C ARG A 53 17.61 5.57 6.24
N ASP A 54 18.77 5.48 5.59
CA ASP A 54 19.47 6.65 5.02
C ASP A 54 19.23 6.81 3.50
N MET A 55 18.18 6.18 2.96
CA MET A 55 17.82 6.25 1.53
C MET A 55 16.38 6.72 1.35
N GLU A 56 16.15 7.54 0.32
CA GLU A 56 14.81 7.93 -0.10
C GLU A 56 14.08 6.77 -0.79
N ILE A 57 12.74 6.77 -0.78
CA ILE A 57 11.94 5.67 -1.35
C ILE A 57 12.32 5.37 -2.81
N SER A 58 12.53 6.41 -3.63
CA SER A 58 12.91 6.28 -5.04
C SER A 58 14.30 5.64 -5.22
N GLU A 59 15.23 5.94 -4.34
CA GLU A 59 16.57 5.36 -4.32
C GLU A 59 16.54 3.90 -3.92
N ILE A 60 15.71 3.57 -2.92
CA ILE A 60 15.50 2.19 -2.47
C ILE A 60 14.89 1.36 -3.60
N GLN A 61 13.87 1.88 -4.27
CA GLN A 61 13.25 1.22 -5.43
C GLN A 61 14.31 0.91 -6.50
N LYS A 62 15.10 1.91 -6.91
CA LYS A 62 16.17 1.72 -7.90
C LYS A 62 17.23 0.71 -7.43
N HIS A 63 17.61 0.76 -6.16
CA HIS A 63 18.59 -0.14 -5.56
C HIS A 63 18.10 -1.60 -5.60
N VAL A 64 16.88 -1.86 -5.13
CA VAL A 64 16.30 -3.21 -5.07
C VAL A 64 16.02 -3.76 -6.48
N LEU A 65 15.53 -2.91 -7.40
CA LEU A 65 15.30 -3.26 -8.81
C LEU A 65 16.61 -3.60 -9.55
N SER A 66 17.74 -2.99 -9.15
CA SER A 66 19.06 -3.35 -9.67
C SER A 66 19.60 -4.69 -9.12
N GLY A 67 18.80 -5.43 -8.36
CA GLY A 67 19.18 -6.71 -7.76
C GLY A 67 19.98 -6.59 -6.46
N LYS A 68 20.24 -5.37 -5.99
CA LYS A 68 20.98 -5.14 -4.73
C LYS A 68 20.06 -5.31 -3.52
N ARG A 69 20.64 -5.67 -2.37
CA ARG A 69 19.95 -5.90 -1.10
C ARG A 69 20.77 -5.30 0.04
N ILE A 70 20.10 -5.01 1.15
CA ILE A 70 20.78 -4.63 2.40
C ILE A 70 21.68 -5.77 2.89
N TYR A 71 22.83 -5.41 3.46
CA TYR A 71 23.84 -6.37 3.88
C TYR A 71 23.40 -7.18 5.11
N LEU A 72 23.75 -8.46 5.11
CA LEU A 72 23.51 -9.42 6.20
C LEU A 72 24.77 -9.61 7.04
N ASN A 73 25.15 -8.57 7.77
CA ASN A 73 26.37 -8.56 8.57
C ASN A 73 26.10 -9.05 10.00
N PHE A 74 25.74 -10.33 10.14
CA PHE A 74 25.48 -10.91 11.46
C PHE A 74 26.74 -10.86 12.34
N PRO A 75 26.59 -10.63 13.66
CA PRO A 75 27.68 -10.83 14.60
C PRO A 75 28.15 -12.29 14.55
N ILE A 76 29.45 -12.53 14.63
CA ILE A 76 30.00 -13.89 14.71
C ILE A 76 29.48 -14.52 16.01
N SER A 77 28.76 -15.65 15.91
CA SER A 77 28.34 -16.42 17.08
C SER A 77 28.76 -17.89 16.93
N SER A 78 28.90 -18.55 18.08
CA SER A 78 29.26 -19.97 18.19
C SER A 78 28.08 -20.91 17.95
N TYR A 79 26.86 -20.41 17.77
CA TYR A 79 25.65 -21.22 17.60
C TYR A 79 25.31 -21.54 16.15
N GLY A 80 25.91 -20.83 15.17
CA GLY A 80 25.78 -21.12 13.73
C GLY A 80 24.39 -20.85 13.13
N VAL A 81 23.49 -20.22 13.89
CA VAL A 81 22.10 -19.95 13.49
C VAL A 81 22.03 -18.86 12.43
N GLU A 82 23.02 -17.96 12.42
CA GLU A 82 23.10 -16.78 11.57
C GLU A 82 23.09 -17.14 10.08
N GLU A 83 23.76 -18.23 9.72
CA GLU A 83 23.82 -18.69 8.34
C GLU A 83 22.44 -19.14 7.86
N GLY A 84 21.78 -20.00 8.63
CA GLY A 84 20.44 -20.47 8.33
C GLY A 84 19.42 -19.32 8.29
N TYR A 85 19.43 -18.45 9.30
CA TYR A 85 18.53 -17.30 9.35
C TYR A 85 18.76 -16.34 8.19
N GLY A 86 20.03 -16.10 7.83
CA GLY A 86 20.40 -15.32 6.66
C GLY A 86 19.94 -15.95 5.34
N ASN A 87 19.97 -17.28 5.23
CA ASN A 87 19.49 -18.00 4.05
C ASN A 87 17.98 -17.88 3.86
N ILE A 88 17.20 -17.91 4.95
CA ILE A 88 15.75 -17.66 4.94
C ILE A 88 15.45 -16.24 4.41
N ILE A 89 16.17 -15.23 4.91
CA ILE A 89 16.04 -13.85 4.41
C ILE A 89 16.38 -13.77 2.92
N LYS A 90 17.47 -14.40 2.47
CA LYS A 90 17.86 -14.42 1.05
C LYS A 90 16.84 -15.12 0.17
N ALA A 91 16.20 -16.20 0.65
CA ALA A 91 15.14 -16.89 -0.07
C ALA A 91 13.88 -16.00 -0.22
N ALA A 92 13.52 -15.26 0.82
CA ALA A 92 12.44 -14.28 0.76
C ALA A 92 12.74 -13.09 -0.20
N TRP A 93 14.03 -12.77 -0.39
CA TRP A 93 14.49 -11.64 -1.20
C TRP A 93 14.89 -11.99 -2.64
N GLN A 94 14.50 -13.16 -3.16
CA GLN A 94 14.76 -13.50 -4.55
C GLN A 94 14.25 -12.42 -5.49
N SER A 95 15.09 -12.07 -6.47
CA SER A 95 14.78 -11.05 -7.46
C SER A 95 13.63 -11.49 -8.36
N ASP A 96 13.50 -12.77 -8.67
CA ASP A 96 12.30 -13.29 -9.32
C ASP A 96 11.25 -13.64 -8.25
N PRO A 97 10.04 -13.02 -8.27
CA PRO A 97 8.98 -13.34 -7.32
C PRO A 97 8.53 -14.80 -7.35
N SER A 98 8.65 -15.49 -8.49
CA SER A 98 8.26 -16.91 -8.61
C SER A 98 9.23 -17.87 -7.91
N LEU A 99 10.46 -17.42 -7.64
CA LEU A 99 11.48 -18.17 -6.92
C LEU A 99 11.39 -17.98 -5.41
N ARG A 100 10.53 -17.06 -4.94
CA ARG A 100 10.30 -16.88 -3.51
C ARG A 100 9.44 -18.04 -3.01
N PRO A 101 9.87 -18.74 -1.94
CA PRO A 101 9.14 -19.90 -1.44
C PRO A 101 7.83 -19.46 -0.77
N GLU A 102 6.89 -20.41 -0.63
CA GLU A 102 5.69 -20.17 0.16
C GLU A 102 6.05 -19.96 1.63
N LEU A 103 5.21 -19.21 2.33
CA LEU A 103 5.42 -18.86 3.74
C LEU A 103 5.56 -20.10 4.65
N SER A 104 4.86 -21.19 4.31
CA SER A 104 4.95 -22.49 5.00
C SER A 104 6.37 -23.06 5.02
N TYR A 105 7.10 -22.98 3.91
CA TYR A 105 8.50 -23.44 3.84
C TYR A 105 9.42 -22.57 4.69
N LEU A 106 9.24 -21.25 4.65
CA LEU A 106 10.03 -20.33 5.49
C LEU A 106 9.78 -20.57 6.99
N PHE A 107 8.55 -20.88 7.38
CA PHE A 107 8.23 -21.25 8.76
C PHE A 107 8.89 -22.56 9.18
N ASN A 108 8.84 -23.58 8.32
CA ASN A 108 9.50 -24.86 8.58
C ASN A 108 11.02 -24.69 8.72
N ASP A 109 11.65 -23.84 7.89
CA ASP A 109 13.08 -23.53 7.99
C ASP A 109 13.41 -22.82 9.31
N LEU A 110 12.57 -21.87 9.75
CA LEU A 110 12.72 -21.20 11.06
C LEU A 110 12.55 -22.20 12.22
N GLU A 111 11.58 -23.10 12.14
CA GLU A 111 11.33 -24.12 13.15
C GLU A 111 12.52 -25.09 13.27
N ASN A 112 13.04 -25.55 12.13
CA ASN A 112 14.22 -26.41 12.07
C ASN A 112 15.47 -25.73 12.65
N LEU A 113 15.65 -24.42 12.41
CA LEU A 113 16.75 -23.66 13.04
C LEU A 113 16.56 -23.52 14.56
N SER A 114 15.32 -23.41 15.02
CA SER A 114 15.02 -23.26 16.45
C SER A 114 15.10 -24.58 17.23
N SER A 115 14.76 -25.70 16.60
CA SER A 115 14.58 -27.01 17.24
C SER A 115 15.80 -27.47 18.07
N PRO A 116 17.06 -27.38 17.57
CA PRO A 116 18.25 -27.76 18.35
C PRO A 116 18.51 -26.84 19.56
N LEU A 117 18.00 -25.61 19.55
CA LEU A 117 18.19 -24.63 20.62
C LEU A 117 17.17 -24.81 21.74
N LEU A 118 16.04 -25.46 21.44
CA LEU A 118 14.93 -25.69 22.36
C LEU A 118 15.11 -26.95 23.22
N SER A 119 15.96 -27.90 22.82
CA SER A 119 16.23 -29.12 23.60
C SER A 119 17.10 -28.91 24.83
N ASP A 120 17.92 -27.85 24.87
CA ASP A 120 18.93 -27.62 25.94
C ASP A 120 18.57 -26.46 26.90
N ARG A 121 17.49 -25.72 26.63
CA ARG A 121 17.07 -24.61 27.50
C ARG A 121 15.60 -24.72 27.86
N SER A 122 15.35 -24.82 29.16
CA SER A 122 14.11 -24.34 29.82
C SER A 122 13.97 -22.81 29.71
N LEU A 123 14.31 -22.24 28.55
CA LEU A 123 13.77 -20.96 28.14
C LEU A 123 12.42 -21.33 27.57
N LYS A 124 11.37 -21.17 28.37
CA LYS A 124 10.05 -20.86 27.81
C LYS A 124 10.30 -19.73 26.83
N GLY A 125 10.39 -20.04 25.54
CA GLY A 125 10.40 -19.02 24.51
C GLY A 125 9.22 -18.09 24.78
N LEU A 126 9.22 -16.92 24.14
CA LEU A 126 7.95 -16.28 23.87
C LEU A 126 7.21 -17.27 22.98
N ASN A 127 6.45 -18.14 23.62
CA ASN A 127 5.53 -19.06 23.02
C ASN A 127 4.21 -18.35 23.27
N PRO A 128 3.94 -17.21 22.57
CA PRO A 128 2.70 -16.50 22.77
C PRO A 128 1.63 -17.54 22.48
N LYS A 129 0.93 -17.98 23.52
CA LYS A 129 -0.24 -18.78 23.30
C LYS A 129 -1.16 -17.92 22.44
N ARG A 130 -2.00 -18.55 21.63
CA ARG A 130 -3.04 -17.82 20.91
C ARG A 130 -3.89 -16.94 21.86
N SER A 131 -3.92 -17.27 23.16
CA SER A 131 -4.51 -16.49 24.25
C SER A 131 -3.68 -15.29 24.71
N ASP A 132 -2.36 -15.30 24.54
CA ASP A 132 -1.42 -14.25 24.97
C ASP A 132 -1.22 -13.22 23.86
N MET A 133 -1.46 -13.62 22.61
CA MET A 133 -1.76 -12.68 21.55
C MET A 133 -3.15 -12.13 21.88
N GLU A 134 -3.23 -10.91 22.40
CA GLU A 134 -4.46 -10.10 22.29
C GLU A 134 -4.72 -9.86 20.79
N VAL A 135 -5.13 -10.92 20.09
CA VAL A 135 -6.12 -10.77 19.07
C VAL A 135 -7.31 -10.34 19.88
N THR A 136 -7.54 -9.04 20.02
CA THR A 136 -8.90 -8.58 20.24
C THR A 136 -9.72 -9.40 19.25
N PRO A 137 -10.61 -10.28 19.69
CA PRO A 137 -11.55 -10.91 18.78
C PRO A 137 -12.43 -9.76 18.37
N THR A 138 -11.93 -9.00 17.43
CA THR A 138 -12.72 -8.31 16.49
C THR A 138 -13.53 -9.43 15.85
N ASP A 139 -14.75 -9.64 16.36
CA ASP A 139 -15.89 -10.27 15.68
C ASP A 139 -16.26 -9.50 14.40
N LEU A 140 -15.23 -8.94 13.77
CA LEU A 140 -15.24 -8.20 12.55
C LEU A 140 -15.36 -9.24 11.46
N ARG A 141 -16.61 -9.48 11.10
CA ARG A 141 -16.92 -9.89 9.74
C ARG A 141 -16.13 -8.94 8.82
N PRO A 142 -15.18 -9.42 8.00
CA PRO A 142 -14.23 -8.59 7.26
C PRO A 142 -14.87 -7.59 6.26
N ASP A 143 -16.20 -7.58 6.18
CA ASP A 143 -17.01 -6.79 5.27
C ASP A 143 -17.73 -5.61 5.95
N THR A 144 -17.55 -5.34 7.25
CA THR A 144 -18.31 -4.22 7.86
C THR A 144 -17.68 -2.84 7.56
N PRO A 145 -18.49 -1.84 7.18
CA PRO A 145 -18.01 -0.49 6.85
C PRO A 145 -17.18 0.18 7.96
N GLU A 146 -17.41 -0.17 9.23
CA GLU A 146 -16.75 0.42 10.41
C GLU A 146 -15.25 0.11 10.46
N ILE A 147 -14.85 -1.09 10.04
CA ILE A 147 -13.45 -1.52 10.04
C ILE A 147 -12.68 -0.77 8.96
N ALA A 148 -13.24 -0.76 7.76
CA ALA A 148 -12.65 -0.08 6.63
C ALA A 148 -12.54 1.43 6.92
N TYR A 149 -13.50 2.00 7.66
CA TYR A 149 -13.40 3.35 8.20
C TYR A 149 -12.24 3.50 9.21
N ASP A 150 -12.13 2.64 10.23
CA ASP A 150 -11.03 2.69 11.23
C ASP A 150 -9.64 2.53 10.58
N CYS A 151 -9.49 1.60 9.64
CA CYS A 151 -8.29 1.47 8.82
C CYS A 151 -8.00 2.76 8.04
N SER A 152 -9.02 3.35 7.42
CA SER A 152 -8.86 4.61 6.68
C SER A 152 -8.42 5.75 7.60
N VAL A 153 -8.94 5.83 8.83
CA VAL A 153 -8.51 6.80 9.85
C VAL A 153 -7.03 6.62 10.18
N LYS A 154 -6.63 5.42 10.62
CA LYS A 154 -5.24 5.11 11.01
C LYS A 154 -4.25 5.38 9.87
N HIS A 155 -4.62 5.01 8.64
CA HIS A 155 -3.77 5.26 7.48
C HIS A 155 -3.75 6.74 7.05
N ALA A 156 -4.85 7.47 7.24
CA ALA A 156 -4.89 8.91 6.98
C ALA A 156 -4.01 9.71 7.97
N GLU A 157 -3.93 9.28 9.23
CA GLU A 157 -3.04 9.85 10.26
C GLU A 157 -1.56 9.77 9.87
N ILE A 158 -1.13 8.65 9.25
CA ILE A 158 0.21 8.51 8.67
C ILE A 158 0.33 9.09 7.26
N ASN A 159 -0.59 9.99 6.89
CA ASN A 159 -0.56 10.79 5.67
C ASN A 159 -0.69 10.00 4.34
N ASN A 160 -1.26 8.78 4.38
CA ASN A 160 -1.55 7.98 3.19
C ASN A 160 -2.63 8.67 2.34
N LYS A 161 -2.29 9.00 1.08
CA LYS A 161 -3.16 9.76 0.17
C LYS A 161 -4.44 9.02 -0.23
N VAL A 162 -4.37 7.70 -0.39
CA VAL A 162 -5.53 6.87 -0.77
C VAL A 162 -6.46 6.71 0.43
N ALA A 163 -5.90 6.52 1.63
CA ALA A 163 -6.70 6.47 2.86
C ALA A 163 -7.41 7.79 3.15
N LYS A 164 -6.74 8.94 2.92
CA LYS A 164 -7.39 10.26 3.03
C LYS A 164 -8.58 10.40 2.08
N TYR A 165 -8.47 9.90 0.84
CA TYR A 165 -9.60 9.85 -0.08
C TYR A 165 -10.76 9.02 0.48
N TRP A 166 -10.50 7.80 0.97
CA TRP A 166 -11.56 6.95 1.53
C TRP A 166 -12.20 7.54 2.78
N LEU A 167 -11.39 8.12 3.68
CA LEU A 167 -11.90 8.83 4.85
C LEU A 167 -12.82 10.00 4.44
N GLY A 168 -12.42 10.77 3.42
CA GLY A 168 -13.25 11.82 2.84
C GLY A 168 -14.56 11.28 2.27
N TYR A 169 -14.53 10.11 1.64
CA TYR A 169 -15.72 9.42 1.13
C TYR A 169 -16.69 9.01 2.24
N TYR A 170 -16.19 8.50 3.37
CA TYR A 170 -17.05 8.19 4.52
C TYR A 170 -17.74 9.42 5.09
N TYR A 171 -17.03 10.55 5.22
CA TYR A 171 -17.63 11.83 5.63
C TYR A 171 -18.62 12.39 4.60
N TRP A 172 -18.41 12.10 3.31
CA TRP A 172 -19.28 12.56 2.24
C TRP A 172 -20.63 11.82 2.23
N GLU A 173 -20.59 10.49 2.33
CA GLU A 173 -21.80 9.65 2.26
C GLU A 173 -22.52 9.59 3.61
N GLY A 174 -21.78 9.58 4.73
CA GLY A 174 -22.33 9.49 6.07
C GLY A 174 -22.69 8.06 6.51
N TYR A 175 -22.03 7.03 5.96
CA TYR A 175 -22.36 5.62 6.24
C TYR A 175 -22.04 5.17 7.67
N VAL A 176 -20.83 5.50 8.14
CA VAL A 176 -20.28 5.07 9.43
C VAL A 176 -20.13 6.23 10.41
N VAL A 177 -19.90 7.41 9.86
CA VAL A 177 -19.64 8.64 10.58
C VAL A 177 -20.66 9.67 10.14
N GLU A 178 -20.97 10.63 11.02
CA GLU A 178 -21.87 11.73 10.66
C GLU A 178 -21.37 12.45 9.41
N LYS A 179 -22.29 12.68 8.47
CA LYS A 179 -22.01 13.33 7.20
C LYS A 179 -21.44 14.74 7.43
N SER A 180 -20.21 14.97 6.94
CA SER A 180 -19.52 16.24 7.04
C SER A 180 -18.88 16.61 5.71
N LEU A 181 -19.63 17.35 4.89
CA LEU A 181 -19.19 17.73 3.55
C LEU A 181 -17.94 18.62 3.58
N GLY A 182 -17.78 19.48 4.59
CA GLY A 182 -16.57 20.31 4.76
C GLY A 182 -15.31 19.47 4.94
N LYS A 183 -15.34 18.52 5.90
CA LYS A 183 -14.22 17.58 6.13
C LYS A 183 -13.94 16.72 4.91
N ALA A 184 -14.98 16.24 4.24
CA ALA A 184 -14.83 15.45 3.02
C ALA A 184 -14.09 16.24 1.92
N VAL A 185 -14.45 17.50 1.70
CA VAL A 185 -13.81 18.37 0.70
C VAL A 185 -12.34 18.62 1.03
N GLU A 186 -12.00 18.86 2.29
CA GLU A 186 -10.61 19.04 2.73
C GLU A 186 -9.78 17.78 2.45
N LEU A 187 -10.29 16.61 2.84
CA LEU A 187 -9.64 15.32 2.61
C LEU A 187 -9.49 14.99 1.12
N PHE A 188 -10.53 15.28 0.31
CA PHE A 188 -10.45 15.12 -1.14
C PHE A 188 -9.42 16.06 -1.75
N LYS A 189 -9.34 17.31 -1.29
CA LYS A 189 -8.31 18.26 -1.75
C LYS A 189 -6.91 17.72 -1.48
N GLU A 190 -6.64 17.29 -0.25
CA GLU A 190 -5.32 16.77 0.12
C GLU A 190 -4.93 15.53 -0.70
N ALA A 191 -5.87 14.62 -0.94
CA ALA A 191 -5.62 13.45 -1.77
C ALA A 191 -5.46 13.82 -3.26
N ALA A 192 -6.24 14.78 -3.75
CA ALA A 192 -6.18 15.27 -5.13
C ALA A 192 -4.85 15.97 -5.43
N ASP A 193 -4.38 16.81 -4.51
CA ASP A 193 -3.10 17.52 -4.57
C ASP A 193 -1.92 16.52 -4.59
N LYS A 194 -2.10 15.32 -4.04
CA LYS A 194 -1.13 14.21 -4.07
C LYS A 194 -1.31 13.23 -5.24
N GLY A 195 -2.16 13.57 -6.21
CA GLY A 195 -2.32 12.81 -7.45
C GLY A 195 -3.20 11.57 -7.33
N VAL A 196 -4.14 11.50 -6.38
CA VAL A 196 -5.12 10.41 -6.32
C VAL A 196 -6.23 10.67 -7.36
N PRO A 197 -6.38 9.86 -8.42
CA PRO A 197 -7.25 10.19 -9.55
C PRO A 197 -8.73 10.32 -9.15
N ASP A 198 -9.21 9.43 -8.27
CA ASP A 198 -10.59 9.50 -7.78
C ASP A 198 -10.83 10.73 -6.90
N ALA A 199 -9.82 11.17 -6.14
CA ALA A 199 -9.92 12.40 -5.36
C ALA A 199 -9.95 13.62 -6.28
N GLN A 200 -9.11 13.64 -7.33
CA GLN A 200 -9.10 14.70 -8.33
C GLN A 200 -10.46 14.81 -9.05
N LEU A 201 -11.06 13.67 -9.44
CA LEU A 201 -12.41 13.65 -10.02
C LEU A 201 -13.45 14.22 -9.05
N ARG A 202 -13.46 13.80 -7.78
CA ARG A 202 -14.43 14.28 -6.80
C ARG A 202 -14.25 15.76 -6.50
N TYR A 203 -13.01 16.20 -6.32
CA TYR A 203 -12.67 17.60 -6.07
C TYR A 203 -13.00 18.48 -7.27
N ALA A 204 -12.74 18.03 -8.50
CA ALA A 204 -13.20 18.69 -9.72
C ALA A 204 -14.73 18.85 -9.74
N SER A 205 -15.45 17.76 -9.44
CA SER A 205 -16.91 17.73 -9.45
C SER A 205 -17.54 18.73 -8.47
N ILE A 206 -16.88 18.98 -7.33
CA ILE A 206 -17.30 19.99 -6.35
C ILE A 206 -17.31 21.41 -6.95
N TYR A 207 -16.31 21.77 -7.77
CA TYR A 207 -16.21 23.11 -8.37
C TYR A 207 -16.99 23.28 -9.67
N LEU A 208 -17.19 22.19 -10.42
CA LEU A 208 -18.01 22.19 -11.64
C LEU A 208 -19.52 22.26 -11.33
N GLY A 209 -19.93 21.88 -10.11
CA GLY A 209 -21.31 21.99 -9.63
C GLY A 209 -22.30 21.05 -10.34
N ASP A 210 -23.59 21.39 -10.27
CA ASP A 210 -24.74 20.56 -10.69
C ASP A 210 -24.68 19.97 -12.11
N LEU A 211 -23.82 20.50 -13.00
CA LEU A 211 -23.67 20.02 -14.38
C LEU A 211 -23.19 18.55 -14.46
N TYR A 212 -22.60 18.01 -13.38
CA TYR A 212 -22.04 16.65 -13.31
C TYR A 212 -22.69 15.76 -12.23
N PHE A 213 -23.73 16.27 -11.57
CA PHE A 213 -24.17 15.82 -10.24
C PHE A 213 -25.32 14.80 -10.25
N ASN A 214 -25.30 13.84 -11.18
CA ASN A 214 -26.19 12.67 -11.08
C ASN A 214 -25.56 11.50 -10.30
N TYR A 215 -24.35 11.67 -9.75
CA TYR A 215 -23.57 10.56 -9.17
C TYR A 215 -23.27 10.67 -7.66
N PHE A 216 -23.45 11.85 -7.04
CA PHE A 216 -23.10 12.04 -5.62
C PHE A 216 -24.23 12.75 -4.89
N ASN A 217 -24.72 12.18 -3.79
CA ASN A 217 -25.79 12.78 -3.00
C ASN A 217 -25.20 13.81 -2.03
N GLY A 218 -25.24 15.11 -2.34
CA GLY A 218 -24.77 16.15 -1.42
C GLY A 218 -24.88 17.56 -1.98
N LYS A 219 -25.82 18.37 -1.49
CA LYS A 219 -25.94 19.78 -1.88
C LYS A 219 -24.95 20.62 -1.07
N LEU A 220 -23.77 20.88 -1.62
CA LEU A 220 -22.79 21.79 -1.03
C LEU A 220 -22.73 23.09 -1.84
N SER A 221 -22.93 24.23 -1.18
CA SER A 221 -22.93 25.55 -1.83
C SER A 221 -21.51 26.14 -1.87
N ILE A 222 -20.61 25.54 -2.65
CA ILE A 222 -19.31 26.15 -2.97
C ILE A 222 -19.49 27.05 -4.21
N SER A 223 -18.81 28.21 -4.23
CA SER A 223 -18.80 29.07 -5.42
C SER A 223 -18.17 28.32 -6.59
N LYS A 224 -18.94 28.15 -7.67
CA LYS A 224 -18.48 27.46 -8.88
C LYS A 224 -17.19 28.10 -9.39
N ASP A 225 -16.17 27.29 -9.63
CA ASP A 225 -14.91 27.69 -10.26
C ASP A 225 -14.61 26.69 -11.37
N GLU A 226 -15.15 26.97 -12.54
CA GLU A 226 -15.07 26.07 -13.68
C GLU A 226 -13.62 25.83 -14.14
N LYS A 227 -12.76 26.85 -14.05
CA LYS A 227 -11.35 26.72 -14.42
C LYS A 227 -10.64 25.75 -13.50
N LYS A 228 -10.84 25.89 -12.19
CA LYS A 228 -10.28 24.98 -11.19
C LYS A 228 -10.88 23.58 -11.31
N GLY A 229 -12.18 23.47 -11.54
CA GLY A 229 -12.83 22.19 -11.77
C GLY A 229 -12.24 21.44 -12.97
N LEU A 230 -12.10 22.13 -14.11
CA LEU A 230 -11.52 21.56 -15.32
C LEU A 230 -10.05 21.18 -15.16
N SER A 231 -9.26 21.91 -14.38
CA SER A 231 -7.84 21.56 -14.18
C SER A 231 -7.69 20.22 -13.45
N TYR A 232 -8.41 20.00 -12.35
CA TYR A 232 -8.40 18.71 -11.65
C TYR A 232 -9.04 17.59 -12.46
N LEU A 233 -10.07 17.88 -13.27
CA LEU A 233 -10.69 16.89 -14.15
C LEU A 233 -9.69 16.39 -15.20
N LYS A 234 -8.91 17.30 -15.79
CA LYS A 234 -7.82 16.93 -16.72
C LYS A 234 -6.74 16.10 -16.03
N LEU A 235 -6.33 16.47 -14.82
CA LEU A 235 -5.37 15.68 -14.05
C LEU A 235 -5.87 14.25 -13.82
N ALA A 236 -7.13 14.08 -13.43
CA ALA A 236 -7.73 12.77 -13.23
C ALA A 236 -7.72 11.95 -14.54
N ALA A 237 -8.04 12.57 -15.67
CA ALA A 237 -8.05 11.92 -16.98
C ALA A 237 -6.65 11.52 -17.46
N ILE A 238 -5.65 12.38 -17.27
CA ILE A 238 -4.23 12.06 -17.56
C ILE A 238 -3.78 10.84 -16.75
N MET A 239 -4.27 10.70 -15.53
CA MET A 239 -4.01 9.55 -14.65
C MET A 239 -4.93 8.34 -14.92
N GLY A 240 -5.64 8.31 -16.05
CA GLY A 240 -6.44 7.17 -16.49
C GLY A 240 -7.79 7.00 -15.79
N GLN A 241 -8.30 8.00 -15.08
CA GLN A 241 -9.61 7.93 -14.43
C GLN A 241 -10.72 7.91 -15.50
N SER A 242 -11.32 6.74 -15.72
CA SER A 242 -12.26 6.46 -16.82
C SER A 242 -13.46 7.40 -16.88
N LYS A 243 -14.02 7.81 -15.73
CA LYS A 243 -15.14 8.77 -15.67
C LYS A 243 -14.66 10.17 -16.04
N ALA A 244 -13.46 10.57 -15.63
CA ALA A 244 -12.89 11.85 -16.02
C ALA A 244 -12.63 11.93 -17.54
N CYS A 245 -12.07 10.88 -18.13
CA CYS A 245 -11.89 10.76 -19.59
C CYS A 245 -13.23 10.90 -20.31
N ALA A 246 -14.22 10.09 -19.91
CA ALA A 246 -15.56 10.11 -20.52
C ALA A 246 -16.24 11.48 -20.41
N MET A 247 -16.05 12.19 -19.30
CA MET A 247 -16.57 13.56 -19.13
C MET A 247 -15.90 14.53 -20.09
N LEU A 248 -14.57 14.53 -20.20
CA LEU A 248 -13.85 15.44 -21.08
C LEU A 248 -14.12 15.15 -22.56
N ASP A 249 -14.25 13.87 -22.94
CA ASP A 249 -14.65 13.45 -24.29
C ASP A 249 -16.04 13.99 -24.65
N LYS A 250 -17.00 13.88 -23.72
CA LYS A 250 -18.37 14.44 -23.89
C LYS A 250 -18.35 15.96 -24.09
N LEU A 251 -17.42 16.66 -23.44
CA LEU A 251 -17.25 18.11 -23.55
C LEU A 251 -16.38 18.52 -24.75
N LYS A 252 -15.80 17.56 -25.48
CA LYS A 252 -14.82 17.79 -26.55
C LYS A 252 -13.61 18.61 -26.08
N ILE A 253 -13.18 18.41 -24.83
CA ILE A 253 -12.02 19.08 -24.24
C ILE A 253 -10.82 18.15 -24.33
N ASN A 254 -9.76 18.56 -25.02
CA ASN A 254 -8.51 17.81 -25.03
C ASN A 254 -7.79 17.93 -23.68
N TYR A 255 -7.30 16.79 -23.21
CA TYR A 255 -6.56 16.62 -21.95
C TYR A 255 -5.19 15.97 -22.14
N PHE A 256 -4.84 15.57 -23.36
CA PHE A 256 -3.48 15.28 -23.76
C PHE A 256 -2.82 16.61 -24.16
N VAL A 257 -1.79 17.02 -23.40
CA VAL A 257 -0.90 18.13 -23.76
C VAL A 257 0.31 17.56 -24.49
#